data_AF-A0A062Y046-F1
#
_entry.id   AF-A0A062Y046-F1
#
_cell.length_a   1.000
_cell.length_b   1.000
_cell.length_c   1.000
_cell.angle_alpha   90.00
_cell.angle_beta   90.00
_cell.angle_gamma   90.00
#
_symmetry.space_group_name_H-M   'P 1'
#
loop_
_entity.id
_entity.type
_entity.pdbx_description
1 polymer ?
#
loop_
_entity_poly.entity_id
_entity_poly.type
_entity_poly.pdbx_seq_one_letter_code
_entity_poly.pdbx_strand_id
1 'polypeptide(L)'
;MSREAYLLFRRFGCLWALPAQHVTAIAPGSTPEIHLGHAAVAADEVVGVCHELHQVPAGRTLGAFWPYRCQGLGLFENQPTVVLSPDHVPPLLCKGEP
;
A
#
# COMPACT_ATOMS: atom_id res chain seq x y z
N MET A 1 2.50 -15.04 17.94
CA MET A 1 2.37 -14.75 16.50
C MET A 1 2.35 -13.25 16.36
N SER A 2 3.31 -12.66 15.64
CA SER A 2 3.32 -11.21 15.39
C SER A 2 2.07 -10.87 14.58
N ARG A 3 1.23 -9.96 15.07
CA ARG A 3 0.13 -9.41 14.26
C ARG A 3 0.77 -8.55 13.18
N GLU A 4 0.47 -8.83 11.92
CA GLU A 4 0.98 -8.03 10.80
C GLU A 4 0.43 -6.61 10.91
N ALA A 5 1.34 -5.63 10.85
CA ALA A 5 0.99 -4.21 10.83
C ALA A 5 1.11 -3.68 9.41
N TYR A 6 0.25 -2.73 9.07
CA TYR A 6 0.13 -2.13 7.75
C TYR A 6 0.22 -0.62 7.84
N LEU A 7 1.12 -0.01 7.07
CA LEU A 7 1.11 1.43 6.85
C LEU A 7 -0.01 1.75 5.85
N LEU A 8 -0.91 2.64 6.23
CA LEU A 8 -2.00 3.14 5.41
C LEU A 8 -1.65 4.52 4.85
N PHE A 9 -1.89 4.70 3.56
CA PHE A 9 -1.65 5.97 2.88
C PHE A 9 -2.66 6.20 1.76
N ARG A 10 -2.86 7.46 1.39
CA ARG A 10 -3.69 7.84 0.23
C ARG A 10 -2.83 8.19 -0.96
N ARG A 11 -3.30 7.80 -2.13
CA ARG A 11 -2.74 8.22 -3.43
C ARG A 11 -3.83 8.16 -4.49
N PHE A 12 -3.99 9.23 -5.26
CA PHE A 12 -5.02 9.38 -6.30
C PHE A 12 -6.45 9.17 -5.77
N GLY A 13 -6.71 9.65 -4.54
CA GLY A 13 -8.01 9.49 -3.88
C GLY A 13 -8.31 8.10 -3.33
N CYS A 14 -7.46 7.11 -3.57
CA CYS A 14 -7.61 5.74 -3.08
C CYS A 14 -6.81 5.50 -1.79
N LEU A 15 -7.28 4.54 -0.97
CA LEU A 15 -6.58 4.07 0.22
C LEU A 15 -5.75 2.82 -0.12
N TRP A 16 -4.51 2.81 0.36
CA TRP A 16 -3.52 1.77 0.09
C TRP A 16 -2.91 1.27 1.39
N ALA A 17 -2.51 -0.01 1.39
CA ALA A 17 -1.79 -0.61 2.51
C ALA A 17 -0.46 -1.19 2.04
N LEU A 18 0.59 -0.94 2.82
CA LEU A 18 1.89 -1.61 2.71
C LEU A 18 2.18 -2.34 4.01
N PRO A 19 2.70 -3.58 3.99
CA PRO A 19 3.11 -4.23 5.22
C PRO A 19 4.22 -3.41 5.89
N ALA A 20 3.98 -2.94 7.11
CA ALA A 20 4.80 -1.94 7.79
C ALA A 20 6.24 -2.41 8.02
N GLN A 21 6.44 -3.71 8.18
CA GLN A 21 7.77 -4.32 8.33
C GLN A 21 8.69 -4.13 7.10
N HIS A 22 8.14 -3.78 5.93
CA HIS A 22 8.93 -3.47 4.73
C HIS A 22 9.16 -1.97 4.52
N VAL A 23 8.55 -1.11 5.34
CA VAL A 23 8.75 0.34 5.30
C VAL A 23 10.01 0.68 6.09
N THR A 24 10.99 1.28 5.42
CA THR A 24 12.29 1.62 6.01
C THR A 24 12.36 3.08 6.48
N ALA A 25 11.64 3.98 5.80
CA ALA A 25 11.54 5.38 6.17
C ALA A 25 10.28 6.03 5.59
N ILE A 26 9.89 7.17 6.16
CA ILE A 26 8.88 8.08 5.59
C ILE A 26 9.50 9.47 5.53
N ALA A 27 9.76 9.98 4.33
CA ALA A 27 10.24 11.34 4.13
C ALA A 27 9.04 12.31 4.09
N PRO A 28 8.96 13.30 5.00
CA PRO A 28 7.87 14.26 5.01
C PRO A 28 7.97 15.24 3.84
N GLY A 29 6.84 15.78 3.40
CA GLY A 29 6.77 16.77 2.33
C GLY A 29 5.32 17.01 1.88
N SER A 30 5.12 17.87 0.88
CA SER A 30 3.81 18.08 0.24
C SER A 30 3.29 16.84 -0.50
N THR A 31 4.19 15.91 -0.79
CA THR A 31 3.90 14.58 -1.31
C THR A 31 4.85 13.64 -0.55
N PRO A 32 4.43 13.12 0.62
CA PRO A 32 5.30 12.26 1.42
C PRO A 32 5.81 11.06 0.61
N GLU A 33 7.03 10.65 0.90
CA GLU A 33 7.63 9.47 0.27
C GLU A 33 7.77 8.35 1.28
N ILE A 34 7.21 7.18 0.94
CA ILE A 34 7.30 5.96 1.74
C ILE A 34 8.39 5.09 1.11
N HIS A 35 9.48 4.90 1.84
CA HIS A 35 10.64 4.18 1.34
C HIS A 35 10.54 2.71 1.74
N LEU A 36 10.78 1.83 0.77
CA LEU A 36 10.90 0.39 0.90
C LEU A 36 12.36 0.00 0.59
N GLY A 37 12.72 -1.27 0.78
CA GLY A 37 14.08 -1.75 0.53
C GLY A 37 14.63 -1.44 -0.88
N HIS A 38 13.78 -1.42 -1.90
CA HIS A 38 14.16 -1.28 -3.32
C HIS A 38 13.26 -0.32 -4.11
N ALA A 39 12.36 0.41 -3.46
CA ALA A 39 11.42 1.32 -4.12
C ALA A 39 11.01 2.46 -3.19
N ALA A 40 10.48 3.55 -3.77
CA ALA A 40 9.83 4.62 -3.03
C ALA A 40 8.44 4.86 -3.61
N VAL A 41 7.45 4.97 -2.71
CA VAL A 41 6.05 5.23 -3.04
C VAL A 41 5.73 6.68 -2.72
N ALA A 42 5.12 7.38 -3.68
CA ALA A 42 4.56 8.71 -3.43
C ALA A 42 3.17 8.58 -2.80
N ALA A 43 2.94 9.33 -1.73
CA ALA A 43 1.64 9.46 -1.08
C ALA A 43 1.14 10.91 -1.18
N ASP A 44 -0.18 11.06 -1.24
CA ASP A 44 -0.84 12.35 -1.03
C ASP A 44 -1.00 12.61 0.48
N GLU A 45 -1.18 11.55 1.26
CA GLU A 45 -1.32 11.57 2.72
C GLU A 45 -0.85 10.24 3.33
N VAL A 46 -0.15 10.30 4.47
CA VAL A 46 0.10 9.11 5.32
C VAL A 46 -0.95 9.10 6.43
N VAL A 47 -1.81 8.09 6.44
CA VAL A 47 -2.97 8.02 7.35
C VAL A 47 -2.55 7.49 8.73
N GLY A 48 -1.72 6.45 8.76
CA GLY A 48 -1.28 5.84 10.01
C GLY A 48 -0.93 4.37 9.87
N VAL A 49 -0.85 3.66 11.00
CA VAL A 49 -0.55 2.22 11.05
C VAL A 49 -1.77 1.46 11.56
N CYS A 50 -2.14 0.39 10.87
CA CYS A 50 -3.21 -0.53 11.23
C CYS A 50 -2.66 -1.92 11.56
N HIS A 51 -3.04 -2.47 12.71
CA HIS A 51 -2.58 -3.79 13.17
C HIS A 51 -3.55 -4.94 12.86
N GLU A 52 -4.76 -4.63 12.41
CA GLU A 52 -5.84 -5.60 12.19
C GLU A 52 -6.60 -5.26 10.90
N LEU A 53 -5.91 -5.38 9.76
CA LEU A 53 -6.55 -5.25 8.46
C LEU A 53 -7.15 -6.61 8.06
N HIS A 54 -8.48 -6.73 8.04
CA HIS A 54 -9.11 -7.94 7.53
C HIS A 54 -8.87 -8.04 6.02
N GLN A 55 -8.07 -9.03 5.61
CA GLN A 55 -7.65 -9.21 4.23
C GLN A 55 -8.32 -10.42 3.58
N VAL A 56 -8.79 -10.23 2.35
CA VAL A 56 -9.14 -11.29 1.42
C VAL A 56 -7.99 -11.42 0.40
N PRO A 57 -7.43 -12.63 0.19
CA PRO A 57 -6.36 -12.83 -0.77
C PRO A 57 -6.75 -12.37 -2.18
N ALA A 58 -5.74 -11.97 -2.97
CA ALA A 58 -5.94 -11.66 -4.39
C ALA A 58 -6.45 -12.90 -5.14
N GLY A 59 -7.77 -12.96 -5.37
CA GLY A 59 -8.42 -13.98 -6.20
C GLY A 59 -8.39 -13.62 -7.69
N ARG A 60 -8.87 -14.54 -8.55
CA ARG A 60 -8.95 -14.32 -10.01
C ARG A 60 -9.72 -13.05 -10.39
N THR A 61 -10.78 -12.73 -9.63
CA THR A 61 -11.64 -11.57 -9.90
C THR A 61 -10.90 -10.25 -9.72
N LEU A 62 -10.05 -10.11 -8.69
CA LEU A 62 -9.25 -8.90 -8.52
C LEU A 62 -8.25 -8.75 -9.68
N GLY A 63 -7.60 -9.85 -10.07
CA GLY A 63 -6.68 -9.85 -11.20
C GLY A 63 -7.31 -9.45 -12.54
N ALA A 64 -8.63 -9.52 -12.69
CA ALA A 64 -9.33 -9.06 -13.90
C ALA A 64 -9.42 -7.52 -14.00
N PHE A 65 -9.37 -6.81 -12.87
CA PHE A 65 -9.51 -5.34 -12.81
C PHE A 65 -8.25 -4.65 -12.29
N TRP A 66 -7.32 -5.41 -11.72
CA TRP A 66 -6.08 -4.92 -11.14
C TRP A 66 -4.89 -5.65 -11.78
N PRO A 67 -4.13 -4.99 -12.69
CA PRO A 67 -3.08 -5.65 -13.46
C PRO A 67 -1.77 -5.85 -12.67
N TYR A 68 -1.66 -5.27 -11.47
CA TYR A 68 -0.42 -5.31 -10.68
C TYR A 68 -0.45 -6.40 -9.60
N ARG A 69 0.73 -6.84 -9.18
CA ARG A 69 0.84 -7.80 -8.07
C ARG A 69 0.41 -7.13 -6.76
N CYS A 70 -0.42 -7.79 -5.99
CA CYS A 70 -0.84 -7.37 -4.65
C CYS A 70 -0.95 -8.61 -3.75
N GLN A 71 -0.93 -8.41 -2.44
CA GLN A 71 -1.20 -9.48 -1.48
C GLN A 71 -2.70 -9.75 -1.38
N GLY A 72 -3.54 -8.73 -1.59
CA GLY A 72 -4.99 -8.87 -1.61
C GLY A 72 -5.72 -7.55 -1.41
N LEU A 73 -6.97 -7.65 -0.98
CA LEU A 73 -7.83 -6.53 -0.62
C LEU A 73 -8.15 -6.58 0.86
N GLY A 74 -8.04 -5.45 1.54
CA GLY A 74 -8.49 -5.25 2.90
C GLY A 74 -9.65 -4.27 2.99
N LEU A 75 -10.28 -4.23 4.16
CA LEU A 75 -11.24 -3.19 4.54
C LEU A 75 -10.72 -2.45 5.76
N PHE A 76 -10.53 -1.13 5.62
CA PHE A 76 -10.22 -0.24 6.74
C PHE A 76 -11.35 0.78 6.87
N GLU A 77 -12.05 0.81 7.99
CA GLU A 77 -13.20 1.70 8.21
C GLU A 77 -14.23 1.66 7.06
N ASN A 78 -14.55 0.45 6.59
CA ASN A 78 -15.41 0.20 5.42
C ASN A 78 -14.90 0.73 4.07
N GLN A 79 -13.67 1.23 4.00
CA GLN A 79 -13.03 1.63 2.74
C GLN A 79 -12.22 0.46 2.15
N PRO A 80 -12.43 0.10 0.87
CA PRO A 80 -11.62 -0.90 0.19
C PRO A 80 -10.17 -0.42 0.09
N THR A 81 -9.24 -1.28 0.47
CA THR A 81 -7.82 -0.98 0.54
C THR A 81 -7.04 -2.06 -0.18
N VAL A 82 -6.24 -1.70 -1.18
CA VAL A 82 -5.35 -2.68 -1.82
C VAL A 82 -4.11 -2.88 -0.95
N VAL A 83 -3.83 -4.13 -0.58
CA VAL A 83 -2.61 -4.49 0.14
C VAL A 83 -1.52 -4.77 -0.89
N LEU A 84 -0.58 -3.84 -1.03
CA LEU A 84 0.47 -3.88 -2.04
C LEU A 84 1.49 -4.99 -1.74
N SER A 85 2.05 -5.56 -2.80
CA SER A 85 3.22 -6.42 -2.68
C SER A 85 4.46 -5.52 -2.54
N PRO A 86 5.22 -5.57 -1.43
CA PRO A 86 6.38 -4.70 -1.24
C PRO A 86 7.45 -4.92 -2.30
N ASP A 87 7.55 -6.14 -2.84
CA ASP A 87 8.51 -6.51 -3.88
C ASP A 87 8.13 -6.00 -5.27
N HIS A 88 6.86 -5.65 -5.50
CA HIS A 88 6.31 -5.34 -6.82
C HIS A 88 5.37 -4.13 -6.74
N VAL A 89 5.91 -2.99 -6.31
CA VAL A 89 5.16 -1.74 -6.26
C VAL A 89 4.72 -1.33 -7.68
N PRO A 90 3.42 -1.03 -7.89
CA PRO A 90 2.93 -0.52 -9.16
C PRO A 90 3.67 0.75 -9.60
N PRO A 91 4.14 0.85 -10.85
CA PRO A 91 4.83 2.05 -11.36
C PRO A 91 4.04 3.34 -11.17
N LEU A 92 2.69 3.29 -11.23
CA LEU A 92 1.84 4.46 -11.01
C LEU A 92 1.97 5.05 -9.59
N LEU A 93 2.40 4.25 -8.61
CA LEU A 93 2.61 4.68 -7.23
C LEU A 93 4.07 5.09 -6.97
N CYS A 94 4.98 4.74 -7.86
CA CYS A 94 6.38 5.14 -7.77
C CYS A 94 6.54 6.62 -8.14
N LYS A 95 7.56 7.26 -7.55
CA LYS A 95 7.96 8.60 -7.96
C LYS A 95 8.79 8.52 -9.26
N GLY A 96 8.22 9.01 -10.35
CA GLY A 96 8.84 9.10 -11.68
C GLY A 96 7.74 9.14 -12.74
N GLU A 97 7.80 10.09 -13.67
CA GLU A 97 6.98 10.02 -14.89
C GLU A 97 7.32 8.72 -15.66
N PRO A 98 6.39 8.18 -16.48
CA PRO A 98 6.67 7.04 -17.34
C PRO A 98 7.93 7.21 -18.20
#